data_AF-A0A365QSB2-F1
#
_entry.id   AF-A0A365QSB2-F1
#
_cell.length_a   1.000
_cell.length_b   1.000
_cell.length_c   1.000
_cell.angle_alpha   90.00
_cell.angle_beta   90.00
_cell.angle_gamma   90.00
#
_symmetry.space_group_name_H-M   'P 1'
#
loop_
_entity.id
_entity.type
_entity.pdbx_description
1 polymer ?
#
loop_
_entity_poly.entity_id
_entity_poly.type
_entity_poly.pdbx_seq_one_letter_code
_entity_poly.pdbx_strand_id
1 'polypeptide(L)'
;MAVAPDQLYNQIKVALDSAPKLSAKDADVYVTVAIAKNFNQLLELAKEAMPEVDKRRWPDALDATPAAMGPGRSNITFAELRTLYGQLMAILAEGFDPTAGWGLA
;
A
#
# COMPACT_ATOMS: atom_id res chain seq x y z
N MET A 1 -14.22 -14.21 -4.45
CA MET A 1 -13.25 -14.86 -3.55
C MET A 1 -12.92 -13.86 -2.47
N ALA A 2 -13.20 -14.15 -1.21
CA ALA A 2 -12.78 -13.25 -0.11
C ALA A 2 -11.26 -13.26 -0.08
N VAL A 3 -10.64 -12.11 -0.33
CA VAL A 3 -9.18 -12.00 -0.30
C VAL A 3 -8.77 -12.01 1.18
N ALA A 4 -7.90 -12.94 1.54
CA ALA A 4 -7.48 -13.07 2.92
C ALA A 4 -6.46 -11.97 3.29
N PRO A 5 -6.59 -11.30 4.46
CA PRO A 5 -5.70 -10.21 4.86
C PRO A 5 -4.21 -10.56 4.85
N ASP A 6 -3.86 -11.81 5.19
CA ASP A 6 -2.49 -12.34 5.21
C ASP A 6 -1.89 -12.44 3.78
N GLN A 7 -2.71 -12.82 2.80
CA GLN A 7 -2.29 -12.89 1.40
C GLN A 7 -1.99 -11.49 0.85
N LEU A 8 -2.85 -10.51 1.15
CA LEU A 8 -2.62 -9.10 0.78
C LEU A 8 -1.36 -8.55 1.45
N TYR A 9 -1.19 -8.80 2.75
CA TYR A 9 -0.02 -8.37 3.48
C TYR A 9 1.28 -8.90 2.87
N ASN A 10 1.33 -10.20 2.55
CA ASN A 10 2.50 -10.81 1.93
C ASN A 10 2.75 -10.30 0.51
N GLN A 11 1.71 -10.08 -0.30
CA GLN A 11 1.86 -9.51 -1.64
C GLN A 11 2.43 -8.09 -1.59
N ILE A 12 1.91 -7.24 -0.69
CA ILE A 12 2.39 -5.87 -0.52
C ILE A 12 3.83 -5.87 0.00
N LYS A 13 4.14 -6.73 0.97
CA LYS A 13 5.49 -6.88 1.51
C LYS A 13 6.50 -7.28 0.43
N VAL A 14 6.20 -8.32 -0.35
CA VAL A 14 7.07 -8.78 -1.45
C VAL A 14 7.23 -7.70 -2.50
N ALA A 15 6.17 -6.97 -2.85
CA ALA A 15 6.24 -5.87 -3.81
C ALA A 15 7.12 -4.71 -3.29
N LEU A 16 7.05 -4.38 -2.00
CA LEU A 16 7.88 -3.35 -1.37
C LEU A 16 9.35 -3.77 -1.22
N ASP A 17 9.60 -5.04 -0.88
CA ASP A 17 10.95 -5.59 -0.71
C ASP A 17 11.65 -5.80 -2.05
N SER A 18 10.89 -6.12 -3.11
CA SER A 18 11.38 -6.26 -4.48
C SER A 18 11.55 -4.91 -5.18
N ALA A 19 10.90 -3.85 -4.69
CA ALA A 19 11.12 -2.51 -5.19
C ALA A 19 12.55 -2.06 -4.83
N PRO A 20 13.31 -1.47 -5.79
CA PRO A 20 14.65 -0.99 -5.51
C PRO A 20 14.60 -0.03 -4.32
N LYS A 21 15.51 -0.22 -3.35
CA LYS A 21 15.67 0.70 -2.21
C LYS A 21 15.85 2.10 -2.76
N LEU A 22 14.85 2.96 -2.57
CA LEU A 22 14.90 4.36 -2.98
C LEU A 22 16.20 4.95 -2.42
N SER A 23 17.07 5.40 -3.31
CA SER A 23 18.18 6.24 -2.85
C SER A 23 17.57 7.53 -2.30
N ALA A 24 18.26 8.24 -1.39
CA ALA A 24 17.76 9.52 -0.89
C ALA A 24 17.42 10.53 -1.99
N LYS A 25 17.97 10.34 -3.21
CA LYS A 25 17.65 11.15 -4.40
C LYS A 25 16.30 10.82 -5.04
N ASP A 26 15.76 9.63 -4.79
CA ASP A 26 14.49 9.15 -5.33
C ASP A 26 13.31 9.38 -4.37
N ALA A 27 13.59 9.77 -3.12
CA ALA A 27 12.58 10.01 -2.09
C ALA A 27 11.61 11.15 -2.46
N ASP A 28 12.10 12.18 -3.16
CA ASP A 28 11.31 13.33 -3.66
C ASP A 28 10.75 13.10 -5.07
N VAL A 29 10.89 11.89 -5.63
CA VAL A 29 10.30 11.58 -6.94
C VAL A 29 8.82 11.31 -6.76
N TYR A 30 8.00 12.07 -7.47
CA TYR A 30 6.57 11.86 -7.53
C TYR A 30 6.24 10.51 -8.18
N VAL A 31 5.32 9.77 -7.58
CA VAL A 31 4.89 8.47 -8.11
C VAL A 31 4.07 8.67 -9.38
N THR A 32 4.10 7.69 -10.28
CA THR A 32 3.27 7.76 -11.48
C THR A 32 1.80 7.48 -11.13
N VAL A 33 0.88 7.96 -11.96
CA VAL A 33 -0.55 7.64 -11.87
C VAL A 33 -0.80 6.14 -11.88
N ALA A 34 0.02 5.35 -12.60
CA ALA A 34 -0.10 3.90 -12.61
C ALA A 34 0.13 3.29 -11.21
N ILE A 35 1.12 3.81 -10.47
CA ILE A 35 1.41 3.37 -9.11
C ILE A 35 0.29 3.80 -8.16
N ALA A 36 -0.20 5.05 -8.29
CA ALA A 36 -1.35 5.53 -7.51
C ALA A 36 -2.61 4.68 -7.72
N LYS A 37 -2.91 4.27 -8.97
CA LYS A 37 -4.00 3.34 -9.28
C LYS A 37 -3.83 1.99 -8.60
N ASN A 38 -2.62 1.43 -8.65
CA ASN A 38 -2.32 0.16 -8.02
C ASN A 38 -2.48 0.22 -6.49
N PHE A 39 -2.01 1.29 -5.86
CA PHE A 39 -2.23 1.51 -4.43
C PHE A 39 -3.73 1.59 -4.10
N ASN A 40 -4.51 2.35 -4.87
CA ASN A 40 -5.96 2.47 -4.64
C ASN A 40 -6.67 1.11 -4.80
N GLN A 41 -6.26 0.28 -5.76
CA GLN A 41 -6.78 -1.08 -5.89
C GLN A 41 -6.47 -1.93 -4.66
N LEU A 42 -5.24 -1.88 -4.15
CA LEU A 42 -4.84 -2.59 -2.93
C LEU A 42 -5.60 -2.09 -1.70
N LEU A 43 -5.83 -0.79 -1.61
CA LEU A 43 -6.63 -0.17 -0.54
C LEU A 43 -8.06 -0.69 -0.53
N GLU A 44 -8.72 -0.76 -1.69
CA GLU A 44 -10.08 -1.30 -1.78
C GLU A 44 -10.11 -2.79 -1.43
N LEU A 45 -9.16 -3.58 -1.93
CA LEU A 45 -9.05 -5.01 -1.56
C LEU A 45 -8.82 -5.20 -0.06
N ALA A 46 -8.03 -4.33 0.58
CA ALA A 46 -7.79 -4.40 2.02
C ALA A 46 -9.06 -4.05 2.83
N LYS A 47 -9.84 -3.06 2.38
CA LYS A 47 -11.15 -2.74 2.99
C LYS A 47 -12.15 -3.89 2.83
N GLU A 48 -12.15 -4.56 1.67
CA GLU A 48 -12.98 -5.75 1.44
C GLU A 48 -12.55 -6.94 2.32
N ALA A 49 -11.25 -7.11 2.52
CA ALA A 49 -10.68 -8.17 3.36
C ALA A 49 -10.96 -7.93 4.86
N MET A 50 -11.08 -6.67 5.28
CA MET A 50 -11.31 -6.29 6.68
C MET A 50 -12.44 -5.26 6.83
N PRO A 51 -13.71 -5.66 6.61
CA PRO A 51 -14.85 -4.76 6.66
C PRO A 51 -15.16 -4.23 8.08
N GLU A 52 -14.63 -4.90 9.12
CA GLU A 52 -14.84 -4.53 10.53
C GLU A 52 -13.94 -3.37 11.00
N VAL A 53 -12.88 -3.04 10.24
CA VAL A 53 -11.98 -1.94 10.60
C VAL A 53 -12.63 -0.59 10.29
N ASP A 54 -12.55 0.32 11.27
CA ASP A 54 -13.08 1.68 11.14
C ASP A 54 -12.56 2.39 9.88
N LYS A 55 -13.49 2.90 9.07
CA LYS A 55 -13.25 3.64 7.83
C LYS A 55 -12.24 4.78 7.98
N ARG A 56 -12.17 5.41 9.15
CA ARG A 56 -11.27 6.53 9.47
C ARG A 56 -9.80 6.13 9.62
N ARG A 57 -9.52 4.83 9.77
CA ARG A 57 -8.16 4.31 9.93
C ARG A 57 -7.48 4.08 8.60
N TRP A 58 -8.26 3.89 7.53
CA TRP A 58 -7.73 3.65 6.21
C TRP A 58 -7.11 4.92 5.64
N PRO A 59 -5.95 4.81 4.98
CA PRO A 59 -5.37 5.95 4.28
C PRO A 59 -6.28 6.42 3.15
N ASP A 60 -6.18 7.70 2.81
CA ASP A 60 -6.93 8.26 1.69
C ASP A 60 -6.47 7.67 0.35
N ALA A 61 -7.40 7.59 -0.59
CA ALA A 61 -7.09 7.20 -1.96
C ALA A 61 -6.21 8.27 -2.61
N LEU A 62 -5.21 7.83 -3.35
CA LEU A 62 -4.27 8.70 -4.06
C LEU A 62 -4.90 9.30 -5.30
N ASP A 63 -4.49 10.53 -5.63
CA ASP A 63 -4.85 11.15 -6.89
C ASP A 63 -4.23 10.36 -8.05
N ALA A 64 -5.10 9.72 -8.81
CA ALA A 64 -4.79 8.89 -9.96
C ALA A 64 -5.31 9.51 -11.26
N THR A 65 -5.53 10.83 -11.27
CA THR A 65 -6.00 11.58 -12.44
C THR A 65 -4.97 11.49 -13.56
N PRO A 66 -5.30 10.90 -14.73
CA PRO A 66 -4.40 10.85 -15.86
C PRO A 66 -4.10 12.28 -16.34
N ALA A 67 -2.83 12.61 -16.55
CA ALA A 67 -2.48 13.86 -17.20
C ALA A 67 -3.00 13.86 -18.65
N ALA A 68 -3.48 15.02 -19.12
CA ALA A 68 -4.00 15.16 -20.48
C ALA A 68 -2.96 14.83 -21.56
N MET A 69 -1.66 15.01 -21.27
CA MET A 69 -0.54 14.53 -22.10
C MET A 69 0.65 14.10 -21.22
N GLY A 70 1.24 12.94 -21.52
CA GLY A 70 2.42 12.38 -20.85
C GLY A 70 2.12 11.47 -19.65
N PRO A 71 3.16 10.85 -19.04
CA PRO A 71 2.98 10.02 -17.85
C PRO A 71 2.56 10.92 -16.68
N GLY A 72 1.26 10.91 -16.37
CA GLY A 72 0.73 11.63 -15.21
C GLY A 72 1.47 11.21 -13.94
N ARG A 73 1.84 12.20 -13.14
CA ARG A 73 2.41 12.01 -11.81
C ARG A 73 1.31 12.28 -10.78
N SER A 74 1.27 11.48 -9.73
CA SER A 74 0.43 11.76 -8.57
C SER A 74 1.04 12.88 -7.74
N ASN A 75 0.24 13.50 -6.88
CA ASN A 75 0.69 14.57 -5.99
C ASN A 75 1.56 14.08 -4.82
N ILE A 76 1.78 12.77 -4.72
CA ILE A 76 2.60 12.17 -3.66
C ILE A 76 3.94 11.66 -4.17
N THR A 77 4.91 11.66 -3.28
CA THR A 77 6.26 11.13 -3.46
C THR A 77 6.33 9.64 -3.15
N PHE A 78 7.40 8.99 -3.59
CA PHE A 78 7.68 7.60 -3.22
C PHE A 78 7.88 7.42 -1.70
N ALA A 79 8.39 8.42 -1.00
CA ALA A 79 8.54 8.40 0.46
C ALA A 79 7.17 8.37 1.17
N GLU A 80 6.24 9.21 0.73
CA GLU A 80 4.86 9.21 1.22
C GLU A 80 4.15 7.90 0.89
N LEU A 81 4.30 7.40 -0.34
CA LEU A 81 3.73 6.12 -0.76
C LEU A 81 4.19 4.97 0.15
N ARG A 82 5.47 4.91 0.50
CA ARG A 82 6.00 3.88 1.41
C ARG A 82 5.40 3.98 2.81
N THR A 83 5.17 5.21 3.29
CA THR A 83 4.48 5.45 4.57
C THR A 83 3.05 4.94 4.53
N LEU A 84 2.31 5.21 3.45
CA LEU A 84 0.93 4.75 3.27
C LEU A 84 0.84 3.23 3.16
N TYR A 85 1.77 2.59 2.45
CA TYR A 85 1.85 1.13 2.44
C TYR A 85 2.17 0.56 3.83
N GLY A 86 3.04 1.21 4.60
CA GLY A 86 3.32 0.83 5.99
C GLY A 86 2.08 0.89 6.88
N GLN A 87 1.27 1.94 6.74
CA GLN A 87 -0.02 2.05 7.42
C GLN A 87 -0.99 0.94 7.00
N LEU A 88 -1.09 0.67 5.69
CA LEU A 88 -1.96 -0.39 5.17
C LEU A 88 -1.56 -1.77 5.70
N MET A 89 -0.26 -2.05 5.73
CA MET A 89 0.29 -3.29 6.28
C MET A 89 0.04 -3.42 7.78
N ALA A 90 0.20 -2.34 8.55
CA ALA A 90 -0.08 -2.33 9.99
C ALA A 90 -1.56 -2.63 10.28
N ILE A 91 -2.48 -2.06 9.51
CA ILE A 91 -3.91 -2.33 9.62
C ILE A 91 -4.21 -3.79 9.27
N LEU A 92 -3.71 -4.28 8.12
CA LEU A 92 -3.90 -5.68 7.73
C LEU A 92 -3.36 -6.68 8.77
N ALA A 93 -2.24 -6.36 9.40
CA ALA A 93 -1.63 -7.13 10.49
C ALA A 93 -2.42 -7.13 11.80
N GLU A 94 -3.54 -6.43 11.90
CA GLU A 94 -4.49 -6.58 13.02
C GLU A 94 -5.54 -7.66 12.75
N GLY A 95 -5.85 -7.92 11.46
CA GLY A 95 -6.79 -8.95 11.05
C GLY A 95 -6.23 -10.36 11.08
N PHE A 96 -4.91 -10.51 11.27
CA PHE A 96 -4.23 -11.78 11.49
C PHE A 96 -3.03 -11.50 12.39
N ASP A 97 -2.59 -12.45 13.20
CA ASP A 97 -1.39 -12.27 14.01
C ASP A 97 -0.13 -12.51 13.13
N PRO A 98 0.62 -11.47 12.71
CA PRO A 98 1.85 -11.66 11.93
C PRO A 98 2.99 -12.29 12.75
N THR A 99 2.86 -12.28 14.08
CA THR A 99 3.81 -12.89 15.02
C THR A 99 3.47 -14.32 15.39
N ALA A 100 2.27 -14.81 15.09
CA ALA A 100 1.91 -16.22 15.30
C ALA A 100 2.76 -17.20 14.46
N GLY A 101 3.42 -16.72 13.40
CA GLY A 101 4.44 -17.48 12.65
C GLY A 101 5.89 -17.25 13.11
N TRP A 102 6.12 -16.30 14.02
CA TRP A 102 7.43 -15.95 14.59
C TRP A 102 7.43 -16.09 16.13
N GLY A 103 6.51 -16.91 16.65
CA GLY A 103 6.44 -17.25 18.06
C GLY A 103 7.52 -18.28 18.40
N LEU A 104 8.57 -17.80 19.06
CA LEU A 104 9.34 -18.51 20.09
C LEU A 104 9.83 -19.94 19.73
N ALA A 105 11.03 -20.01 19.18
CA ALA A 105 11.95 -21.13 19.39
C ALA A 105 13.33 -20.58 19.78
#